data_AF-A0A956JDM5-F1
#
_entry.id   AF-A0A956JDM5-F1
#
_cell.length_a   1.000
_cell.length_b   1.000
_cell.length_c   1.000
_cell.angle_alpha   90.00
_cell.angle_beta   90.00
_cell.angle_gamma   90.00
#
_symmetry.space_group_name_H-M   'P 1'
#
loop_
_entity.id
_entity.type
_entity.pdbx_description
1 polymer ?
#
loop_
_entity_poly.entity_id
_entity_poly.type
_entity_poly.pdbx_seq_one_letter_code
_entity_poly.pdbx_strand_id
1 'polypeptide(L)'
;MRTALQQAKNQFNELELDAALATLDAAIARAQGAGMAADPALAPLHVLRGGIIFSIDGDRSRTVAAFQEAVRADYYSALPIELRSEELQALLDEARASVPKPNTGPMAHTPPAAAAGQDITLDALSSVPLDEGVTMVVYWRKKGTEDSFNAVYMDLFGNLGTVTIPAAEHGDAGIEYFFYVYNGQQQQLANLGDKEKPLVLELGAGGGGGEGGGEGGGGEGGGGEGGGGGGGGKGGTHPWPRGFINLGVGTGFGVAHGSAELTYQQFTPGTFGALYGPAEQACAIERWFSGTQAVASNPAEFAQHIAMLDPSFLPNGDADPLIAAYNPDQCGQHHPVTTGFASAPFHIAPEVGVRVLDRDLGETRALALVVSGFARLQVVTGSKVFTENPTLATQTSYIQEVRSPNPPGFQRKPPFTWAAGLKLKALVGKRGGKFQGVVGAFGGYGNARLRVNMGFSNDRNGNSVPDRAETALSGPADANNQVPIDQCTPVWPYNNGCMNSTEGMADQNLALQVQASSPANELRIDTVRIGPGFAGVLFGFHYQLHKYFAVYGEANVGGWFPDVGSLLIDVNVGPVITF
;
A
#
# COMPACT_ATOMS: atom_id res chain seq x y z
N MET A 1 -1.04 22.96 -3.23
CA MET A 1 -0.09 21.83 -3.15
C MET A 1 -0.81 20.48 -3.21
N ARG A 2 -1.71 20.16 -2.27
CA ARG A 2 -2.55 18.94 -2.24
C ARG A 2 -2.98 18.37 -3.61
N THR A 3 -3.70 19.16 -4.42
CA THR A 3 -4.17 18.75 -5.77
C THR A 3 -3.05 18.27 -6.71
N ALA A 4 -1.90 18.94 -6.69
CA ALA A 4 -0.77 18.58 -7.55
C ALA A 4 -0.05 17.32 -7.05
N LEU A 5 0.02 17.10 -5.74
CA LEU A 5 0.52 15.84 -5.18
C LEU A 5 -0.39 14.68 -5.60
N GLN A 6 -1.71 14.84 -5.49
CA GLN A 6 -2.66 13.79 -5.90
C GLN A 6 -2.58 13.51 -7.40
N GLN A 7 -2.49 14.54 -8.23
CA GLN A 7 -2.30 14.38 -9.68
C GLN A 7 -0.99 13.63 -9.98
N ALA A 8 0.11 14.02 -9.36
CA ALA A 8 1.41 13.36 -9.54
C ALA A 8 1.41 11.91 -9.02
N LYS A 9 0.67 11.60 -7.93
CA LYS A 9 0.45 10.22 -7.47
C LYS A 9 -0.32 9.39 -8.49
N ASN A 10 -1.40 9.93 -9.08
CA ASN A 10 -2.14 9.23 -10.12
C ASN A 10 -1.25 8.94 -11.33
N GLN A 11 -0.52 9.94 -11.82
CA GLN A 11 0.43 9.80 -12.92
C GLN A 11 1.55 8.80 -12.61
N PHE A 12 2.07 8.79 -11.37
CA PHE A 12 3.06 7.81 -10.91
C PHE A 12 2.50 6.38 -10.93
N ASN A 13 1.27 6.18 -10.45
CA ASN A 13 0.58 4.88 -10.47
C ASN A 13 0.29 4.40 -11.90
N GLU A 14 0.05 5.33 -12.83
CA GLU A 14 -0.12 5.08 -14.27
C GLU A 14 1.22 4.92 -15.02
N LEU A 15 2.36 4.95 -14.30
CA LEU A 15 3.73 4.90 -14.83
C LEU A 15 4.12 6.07 -15.76
N GLU A 16 3.37 7.17 -15.75
CA GLU A 16 3.69 8.44 -16.43
C GLU A 16 4.74 9.26 -15.65
N LEU A 17 5.90 8.65 -15.36
CA LEU A 17 6.90 9.21 -14.44
C LEU A 17 7.38 10.62 -14.81
N ASP A 18 7.63 10.89 -16.10
CA ASP A 18 8.01 12.23 -16.58
C ASP A 18 6.91 13.27 -16.38
N ALA A 19 5.64 12.88 -16.57
CA ALA A 19 4.50 13.77 -16.39
C ALA A 19 4.24 14.05 -14.90
N ALA A 20 4.39 13.03 -14.05
CA ALA A 20 4.35 13.17 -12.59
C ALA A 20 5.46 14.12 -12.09
N LEU A 21 6.69 13.97 -12.60
CA LEU A 21 7.82 14.83 -12.28
C LEU A 21 7.56 16.29 -12.70
N ALA A 22 7.07 16.51 -13.92
CA ALA A 22 6.73 17.84 -14.42
C ALA A 22 5.60 18.51 -13.61
N THR A 23 4.58 17.74 -13.19
CA THR A 23 3.50 18.21 -12.29
C THR A 23 4.05 18.68 -10.94
N LEU A 24 4.99 17.93 -10.36
CA LEU A 24 5.64 18.29 -9.09
C LEU A 24 6.56 19.50 -9.24
N ASP A 25 7.45 19.53 -10.23
CA ASP A 25 8.35 20.66 -10.48
C ASP A 25 7.57 21.96 -10.70
N ALA A 26 6.47 21.93 -11.47
CA ALA A 26 5.59 23.09 -11.65
C ALA A 26 4.86 23.50 -10.36
N ALA A 27 4.50 22.56 -9.49
CA ALA A 27 3.87 22.87 -8.20
C ALA A 27 4.85 23.48 -7.20
N ILE A 28 6.06 22.91 -7.09
CA ILE A 28 7.14 23.38 -6.24
C ILE A 28 7.58 24.79 -6.68
N ALA A 29 7.83 25.00 -7.98
CA ALA A 29 8.24 26.30 -8.51
C ALA A 29 7.19 27.41 -8.27
N ARG A 30 5.89 27.09 -8.36
CA ARG A 30 4.80 28.04 -8.03
C ARG A 30 4.78 28.41 -6.55
N ALA A 31 4.96 27.44 -5.65
CA ALA A 31 4.99 27.68 -4.21
C ALA A 31 6.24 28.48 -3.80
N GLN A 32 7.41 28.12 -4.32
CA GLN A 32 8.65 28.88 -4.12
C GLN A 32 8.54 30.31 -4.65
N GLY A 33 7.95 30.50 -5.84
CA GLY A 33 7.65 31.82 -6.42
C GLY A 33 6.64 32.65 -5.62
N ALA A 34 5.83 32.02 -4.76
CA ALA A 34 4.94 32.68 -3.80
C ALA A 34 5.61 32.92 -2.42
N GLY A 35 6.92 32.67 -2.29
CA GLY A 35 7.67 32.81 -1.03
C GLY A 35 7.56 31.62 -0.08
N MET A 36 6.85 30.56 -0.45
CA MET A 36 6.58 29.38 0.38
C MET A 36 7.72 28.33 0.33
N ALA A 37 8.97 28.76 0.11
CA ALA A 37 10.10 27.87 -0.16
C ALA A 37 10.51 26.99 1.03
N ALA A 38 10.17 27.39 2.26
CA ALA A 38 10.41 26.65 3.50
C ALA A 38 9.10 26.13 4.13
N ASP A 39 8.00 26.10 3.36
CA ASP A 39 6.70 25.63 3.86
C ASP A 39 6.70 24.09 4.02
N PRO A 40 6.35 23.54 5.19
CA PRO A 40 6.31 22.09 5.42
C PRO A 40 5.43 21.31 4.45
N ALA A 41 4.38 21.94 3.88
CA ALA A 41 3.55 21.33 2.85
C ALA A 41 4.29 21.04 1.53
N LEU A 42 5.51 21.55 1.33
CA LEU A 42 6.37 21.13 0.22
C LEU A 42 7.04 19.77 0.46
N ALA A 43 7.19 19.30 1.70
CA ALA A 43 7.92 18.07 1.98
C ALA A 43 7.34 16.84 1.28
N PRO A 44 6.01 16.56 1.29
CA PRO A 44 5.44 15.43 0.55
C PRO A 44 5.69 15.49 -0.96
N LEU A 45 5.73 16.69 -1.55
CA LEU A 45 6.02 16.89 -2.98
C LEU A 45 7.49 16.57 -3.28
N HIS A 46 8.42 17.03 -2.43
CA HIS A 46 9.84 16.74 -2.56
C HIS A 46 10.18 15.26 -2.31
N VAL A 47 9.50 14.59 -1.38
CA VAL A 47 9.62 13.13 -1.20
C VAL A 47 9.16 12.37 -2.44
N LEU A 48 7.95 12.65 -2.95
CA LEU A 48 7.45 11.97 -4.14
C LEU A 48 8.36 12.22 -5.36
N ARG A 49 8.86 13.46 -5.51
CA ARG A 49 9.84 13.84 -6.52
C ARG A 49 11.15 13.04 -6.43
N GLY A 50 11.70 12.87 -5.23
CA GLY A 50 12.93 12.09 -5.01
C GLY A 50 12.78 10.62 -5.41
N GLY A 51 11.63 10.02 -5.07
CA GLY A 51 11.27 8.67 -5.49
C GLY A 51 11.08 8.54 -7.00
N ILE A 52 10.38 9.49 -7.65
CA ILE A 52 10.21 9.50 -9.11
C ILE A 52 11.54 9.62 -9.84
N ILE A 53 12.44 10.51 -9.42
CA ILE A 53 13.78 10.64 -10.01
C ILE A 53 14.52 9.29 -9.94
N PHE A 54 14.52 8.66 -8.76
CA PHE A 54 15.15 7.35 -8.57
C PHE A 54 14.53 6.28 -9.49
N SER A 55 13.21 6.29 -9.68
CA SER A 55 12.51 5.36 -10.57
C SER A 55 12.77 5.58 -12.06
N ILE A 56 13.09 6.82 -12.50
CA ILE A 56 13.36 7.14 -13.91
C ILE A 56 14.76 6.69 -14.33
N ASP A 57 15.80 7.11 -13.58
CA ASP A 57 17.19 6.97 -14.00
C ASP A 57 18.15 6.45 -12.91
N GLY A 58 17.67 6.29 -11.67
CA GLY A 58 18.51 5.88 -10.54
C GLY A 58 19.53 6.93 -10.10
N ASP A 59 19.39 8.20 -10.48
CA ASP A 59 20.30 9.27 -10.09
C ASP A 59 20.18 9.58 -8.59
N ARG A 60 20.97 8.84 -7.81
CA ARG A 60 21.15 9.03 -6.36
C ARG A 60 21.42 10.48 -5.99
N SER A 61 22.20 11.24 -6.77
CA SER A 61 22.55 12.61 -6.42
C SER A 61 21.33 13.53 -6.51
N ARG A 62 20.53 13.40 -7.59
CA ARG A 62 19.27 14.15 -7.75
C ARG A 62 18.20 13.69 -6.77
N THR A 63 18.12 12.40 -6.44
CA THR A 63 17.22 11.87 -5.41
C THR A 63 17.56 12.39 -4.01
N VAL A 64 18.82 12.30 -3.59
CA VAL A 64 19.27 12.82 -2.28
C VAL A 64 19.06 14.35 -2.21
N ALA A 65 19.34 15.09 -3.29
CA ALA A 65 19.05 16.52 -3.33
C ALA A 65 17.54 16.83 -3.18
N ALA A 66 16.66 16.06 -3.83
CA ALA A 66 15.21 16.21 -3.64
C ALA A 66 14.78 15.88 -2.21
N PHE A 67 15.32 14.81 -1.61
CA PHE A 67 15.06 14.47 -0.21
C PHE A 67 15.66 15.48 0.78
N GLN A 68 16.76 16.16 0.45
CA GLN A 68 17.28 17.25 1.28
C GLN A 68 16.30 18.43 1.33
N GLU A 69 15.68 18.81 0.21
CA GLU A 69 14.62 19.83 0.24
C GLU A 69 13.39 19.36 1.02
N ALA A 70 13.02 18.08 0.92
CA ALA A 70 11.94 17.51 1.74
C ALA A 70 12.26 17.63 3.24
N VAL A 71 13.47 17.26 3.65
CA VAL A 71 13.93 17.31 5.05
C VAL A 71 14.09 18.75 5.56
N ARG A 72 14.44 19.71 4.69
CA ARG A 72 14.48 21.14 5.08
C ARG A 72 13.08 21.72 5.32
N ALA A 73 12.09 21.30 4.54
CA ALA A 73 10.69 21.66 4.76
C ALA A 73 10.08 20.92 5.97
N ASP A 74 10.38 19.63 6.13
CA ASP A 74 9.99 18.80 7.26
C ASP A 74 11.02 17.69 7.51
N TYR A 75 11.80 17.84 8.58
CA TYR A 75 12.87 16.90 8.96
C TYR A 75 12.37 15.47 9.23
N TYR A 76 11.10 15.34 9.64
CA TYR A 76 10.47 14.06 10.00
C TYR A 76 9.62 13.48 8.86
N SER A 77 9.74 14.04 7.66
CA SER A 77 9.16 13.47 6.44
C SER A 77 9.58 12.01 6.26
N ALA A 78 8.61 11.19 5.86
CA ALA A 78 8.74 9.75 5.70
C ALA A 78 8.40 9.34 4.26
N LEU A 79 8.87 8.17 3.82
CA LEU A 79 8.49 7.62 2.53
C LEU A 79 7.01 7.21 2.55
N PRO A 80 6.19 7.71 1.59
CA PRO A 80 4.82 7.24 1.42
C PRO A 80 4.87 5.77 0.97
N ILE A 81 3.80 5.01 1.23
CA ILE A 81 3.79 3.54 1.12
C ILE A 81 4.25 3.03 -0.26
N GLU A 82 3.93 3.78 -1.31
CA GLU A 82 4.27 3.49 -2.71
C GLU A 82 5.78 3.53 -2.99
N LEU A 83 6.56 4.23 -2.15
CA LEU A 83 8.01 4.41 -2.28
C LEU A 83 8.83 3.66 -1.21
N ARG A 84 8.19 2.87 -0.33
CA ARG A 84 8.90 2.19 0.78
C ARG A 84 9.80 1.07 0.26
N SER A 85 11.09 1.37 0.10
CA SER A 85 12.17 0.41 -0.12
C SER A 85 13.36 0.71 0.80
N GLU A 86 14.15 -0.30 1.12
CA GLU A 86 15.36 -0.15 1.97
C GLU A 86 16.37 0.84 1.35
N GLU A 87 16.50 0.83 0.03
CA GLU A 87 17.39 1.72 -0.71
C GLU A 87 16.92 3.18 -0.69
N LEU A 88 15.65 3.46 -1.01
CA LEU A 88 15.11 4.82 -0.92
C LEU A 88 15.12 5.34 0.51
N GLN A 89 14.89 4.48 1.50
CA GLN A 89 14.95 4.86 2.91
C GLN A 89 16.38 5.27 3.30
N ALA A 90 17.39 4.52 2.87
CA ALA A 90 18.79 4.88 3.09
C ALA A 90 19.16 6.22 2.43
N LEU A 91 18.61 6.56 1.26
CA LEU A 91 18.81 7.86 0.61
C LEU A 91 18.09 9.01 1.33
N LEU A 92 16.90 8.77 1.88
CA LEU A 92 16.19 9.74 2.72
C LEU A 92 16.92 9.95 4.06
N ASP A 93 17.49 8.90 4.63
CA ASP A 93 18.27 8.96 5.87
C ASP A 93 19.63 9.65 5.65
N GLU A 94 20.27 9.47 4.49
CA GLU A 94 21.45 10.24 4.04
C GLU A 94 21.11 11.72 3.91
N ALA A 95 20.00 12.06 3.24
CA ALA A 95 19.51 13.44 3.18
C ALA A 95 19.25 14.00 4.59
N ARG A 96 18.62 13.22 5.47
CA ARG A 96 18.35 13.61 6.86
C ARG A 96 19.60 13.87 7.68
N ALA A 97 20.65 13.06 7.51
CA ALA A 97 21.95 13.27 8.16
C ALA A 97 22.67 14.54 7.70
N SER A 98 22.38 15.03 6.49
CA SER A 98 22.99 16.23 5.91
C SER A 98 22.29 17.55 6.24
N VAL A 99 21.09 17.52 6.84
CA VAL A 99 20.34 18.70 7.26
C VAL A 99 20.39 18.81 8.78
N PRO A 100 20.68 20.00 9.36
CA PRO A 100 20.64 20.17 10.81
C PRO A 100 19.26 19.82 11.38
N LYS A 101 19.22 18.90 12.35
CA LYS A 101 17.97 18.54 13.03
C LYS A 101 17.39 19.78 13.73
N PRO A 102 16.12 20.16 13.47
CA PRO A 102 15.50 21.28 14.17
C PRO A 102 15.39 20.96 15.66
N ASN A 103 15.78 21.91 16.50
CA ASN A 103 15.60 21.84 17.95
C ASN A 103 14.17 22.29 18.36
N THR A 104 13.18 21.79 17.62
CA THR A 104 11.77 21.94 17.96
C THR A 104 11.39 20.91 19.02
N GLY A 105 10.35 21.21 19.80
CA GLY A 105 9.72 20.22 20.67
C GLY A 105 9.05 19.08 19.87
N PRO A 106 8.25 18.22 20.53
CA PRO A 106 7.53 17.12 19.85
C PRO A 106 6.55 17.60 18.76
N MET A 107 6.18 18.88 18.77
CA MET A 107 5.49 19.57 17.67
C MET A 107 6.05 21.00 17.54
N ALA A 108 5.92 21.57 16.34
CA ALA A 108 6.18 22.98 16.07
C ALA A 108 4.88 23.68 15.65
N HIS A 109 4.61 24.86 16.18
CA HIS A 109 3.43 25.67 15.90
C HIS A 109 3.81 27.15 16.01
N THR A 110 3.31 27.97 15.09
CA THR A 110 3.37 29.43 15.20
C THR A 110 1.93 29.93 15.35
N PRO A 111 1.58 30.58 16.47
CA PRO A 111 0.25 31.17 16.64
C PRO A 111 -0.06 32.13 15.49
N PRO A 112 -1.23 32.02 14.84
CA PRO A 112 -1.61 32.90 13.74
C PRO A 112 -1.84 34.33 14.24
N ALA A 113 -1.70 35.32 13.35
CA ALA A 113 -2.24 36.64 13.61
C ALA A 113 -3.77 36.60 13.44
N ALA A 114 -4.52 36.71 14.54
CA ALA A 114 -5.97 36.60 14.54
C ALA A 114 -6.65 37.92 14.95
N ALA A 115 -7.79 38.21 14.32
CA ALA A 115 -8.58 39.43 14.53
C ALA A 115 -10.02 39.09 14.93
N ALA A 116 -10.66 40.01 15.67
CA ALA A 116 -12.07 39.91 16.04
C ALA A 116 -12.96 39.71 14.80
N GLY A 117 -13.95 38.82 14.91
CA GLY A 117 -14.88 38.48 13.83
C GLY A 117 -14.24 37.82 12.59
N GLN A 118 -13.04 37.23 12.69
CA GLN A 118 -12.42 36.42 11.61
C GLN A 118 -12.22 34.97 12.04
N ASP A 119 -12.20 34.06 11.07
CA ASP A 119 -11.88 32.66 11.32
C ASP A 119 -10.41 32.52 11.76
N ILE A 120 -10.12 31.56 12.64
CA ILE A 120 -8.76 31.28 13.13
C ILE A 120 -8.25 30.00 12.48
N THR A 121 -7.26 30.09 11.60
CA THR A 121 -6.56 28.91 11.07
C THR A 121 -5.34 28.59 11.94
N LEU A 122 -5.29 27.38 12.49
CA LEU A 122 -4.18 26.85 13.29
C LEU A 122 -3.44 25.77 12.49
N ASP A 123 -2.14 25.96 12.32
CA ASP A 123 -1.24 25.02 11.66
C ASP A 123 -0.23 24.44 12.65
N ALA A 124 -0.07 23.11 12.69
CA ALA A 124 0.89 22.44 13.57
C ALA A 124 1.65 21.35 12.83
N LEU A 125 2.98 21.37 12.95
CA LEU A 125 3.89 20.38 12.37
C LEU A 125 4.31 19.36 13.43
N SER A 126 3.98 18.10 13.22
CA SER A 126 4.41 17.00 14.09
C SER A 126 5.90 16.70 13.92
N SER A 127 6.62 16.47 15.03
CA SER A 127 7.96 15.86 15.00
C SER A 127 7.92 14.33 15.07
N VAL A 128 6.74 13.74 14.97
CA VAL A 128 6.51 12.29 14.84
C VAL A 128 5.83 12.03 13.50
N PRO A 129 6.30 11.08 12.68
CA PRO A 129 5.67 10.74 11.41
C PRO A 129 4.18 10.43 11.55
N LEU A 130 3.34 11.12 10.78
CA LEU A 130 1.90 10.88 10.70
C LEU A 130 1.61 9.75 9.70
N ASP A 131 1.93 8.53 10.11
CA ASP A 131 1.60 7.30 9.39
C ASP A 131 0.09 7.04 9.32
N GLU A 132 -0.32 6.05 8.53
CA GLU A 132 -1.72 5.65 8.38
C GLU A 132 -2.37 5.29 9.74
N GLY A 133 -3.53 5.87 10.02
CA GLY A 133 -4.24 5.73 11.30
C GLY A 133 -3.72 6.64 12.42
N VAL A 134 -2.71 7.49 12.19
CA VAL A 134 -2.32 8.55 13.12
C VAL A 134 -3.24 9.77 12.92
N THR A 135 -3.71 10.37 14.01
CA THR A 135 -4.54 11.59 13.99
C THR A 135 -3.86 12.73 14.73
N MET A 136 -4.15 13.98 14.31
CA MET A 136 -3.79 15.19 15.04
C MET A 136 -5.07 15.92 15.43
N VAL A 137 -5.12 16.39 16.67
CA VAL A 137 -6.29 17.02 17.28
C VAL A 137 -5.86 18.34 17.91
N VAL A 138 -6.60 19.42 17.65
CA VAL A 138 -6.58 20.60 18.50
C VAL A 138 -7.72 20.52 19.51
N TYR A 139 -7.43 20.83 20.76
CA TYR A 139 -8.43 21.07 21.79
C TYR A 139 -8.46 22.56 22.05
N TRP A 140 -9.63 23.20 22.00
CA TRP A 140 -9.73 24.66 22.17
C TRP A 140 -10.99 25.09 22.95
N ARG A 141 -10.92 26.25 23.61
CA ARG A 141 -12.07 26.94 24.22
C ARG A 141 -11.88 28.46 24.19
N LYS A 142 -12.91 29.20 24.56
CA LYS A 142 -12.81 30.66 24.76
C LYS A 142 -11.93 30.95 25.98
N LYS A 143 -11.00 31.87 25.83
CA LYS A 143 -10.05 32.25 26.88
C LYS A 143 -10.79 32.73 28.12
N GLY A 144 -10.38 32.23 29.28
CA GLY A 144 -10.93 32.63 30.57
C GLY A 144 -12.34 32.11 30.87
N THR A 145 -12.90 31.18 30.07
CA THR A 145 -14.11 30.44 30.46
C THR A 145 -13.74 29.14 31.19
N GLU A 146 -14.65 28.65 32.02
CA GLU A 146 -14.50 27.34 32.70
C GLU A 146 -15.02 26.17 31.83
N ASP A 147 -15.36 26.43 30.57
CA ASP A 147 -15.91 25.44 29.65
C ASP A 147 -14.92 24.30 29.39
N SER A 148 -15.45 23.13 29.01
CA SER A 148 -14.67 22.04 28.44
C SER A 148 -14.03 22.46 27.11
N PHE A 149 -12.82 21.98 26.84
CA PHE A 149 -12.19 22.16 25.54
C PHE A 149 -12.94 21.33 24.48
N ASN A 150 -13.26 21.95 23.35
CA ASN A 150 -13.79 21.31 22.17
C ASN A 150 -12.64 20.64 21.41
N ALA A 151 -12.75 19.34 21.12
CA ALA A 151 -11.82 18.64 20.23
C ALA A 151 -12.18 18.89 18.76
N VAL A 152 -11.19 19.23 17.93
CA VAL A 152 -11.34 19.35 16.47
C VAL A 152 -10.17 18.64 15.79
N TYR A 153 -10.49 17.73 14.87
CA TYR A 153 -9.50 17.01 14.07
C TYR A 153 -8.89 17.93 13.01
N MET A 154 -7.57 17.80 12.81
CA MET A 154 -6.83 18.60 11.85
C MET A 154 -6.71 17.86 10.51
N ASP A 155 -6.88 18.59 9.40
CA ASP A 155 -6.69 18.07 8.04
C ASP A 155 -5.19 17.91 7.74
N LEU A 156 -4.73 16.67 7.62
CA LEU A 156 -3.30 16.34 7.51
C LEU A 156 -2.75 16.45 6.09
N PHE A 157 -1.49 16.87 5.96
CA PHE A 157 -0.72 16.84 4.71
C PHE A 157 0.76 16.63 4.99
N GLY A 158 1.23 15.39 4.87
CA GLY A 158 2.51 15.01 5.50
C GLY A 158 2.37 15.11 7.02
N ASN A 159 3.38 15.67 7.69
CA ASN A 159 3.33 15.89 9.14
C ASN A 159 2.64 17.20 9.56
N LEU A 160 2.17 18.01 8.60
CA LEU A 160 1.44 19.25 8.86
C LEU A 160 -0.05 18.95 9.05
N GLY A 161 -0.62 19.32 10.20
CA GLY A 161 -2.07 19.44 10.38
C GLY A 161 -2.51 20.89 10.24
N THR A 162 -3.65 21.11 9.60
CA THR A 162 -4.33 22.42 9.50
C THR A 162 -5.76 22.31 10.00
N VAL A 163 -6.25 23.31 10.73
CA VAL A 163 -7.66 23.38 11.16
C VAL A 163 -8.13 24.84 11.21
N THR A 164 -9.39 25.08 10.86
CA THR A 164 -10.01 26.41 10.95
C THR A 164 -11.12 26.40 11.98
N ILE A 165 -11.02 27.27 12.98
CA ILE A 165 -12.06 27.53 13.99
C ILE A 165 -12.90 28.72 13.51
N PRO A 166 -14.20 28.54 13.19
CA PRO A 166 -15.04 29.61 12.65
C PRO A 166 -15.25 30.78 13.61
N ALA A 167 -15.34 31.99 13.08
CA ALA A 167 -15.63 33.23 13.82
C ALA A 167 -16.92 33.14 14.65
N ALA A 168 -17.93 32.40 14.17
CA ALA A 168 -19.19 32.19 14.87
C ALA A 168 -19.04 31.37 16.17
N GLU A 169 -18.02 30.51 16.26
CA GLU A 169 -17.80 29.64 17.41
C GLU A 169 -17.00 30.37 18.49
N HIS A 170 -15.88 31.01 18.14
CA HIS A 170 -15.01 31.69 19.11
C HIS A 170 -15.49 33.13 19.44
N GLY A 171 -16.07 33.84 18.46
CA GLY A 171 -16.62 35.19 18.61
C GLY A 171 -15.56 36.30 18.50
N ASP A 172 -15.56 37.20 19.49
CA ASP A 172 -14.54 38.26 19.64
C ASP A 172 -13.62 37.99 20.85
N ALA A 173 -13.63 36.77 21.39
CA ALA A 173 -12.79 36.36 22.50
C ALA A 173 -11.50 35.67 21.98
N GLY A 174 -10.38 35.92 22.64
CA GLY A 174 -9.20 35.05 22.48
C GLY A 174 -9.51 33.59 22.82
N ILE A 175 -8.64 32.68 22.39
CA ILE A 175 -8.81 31.24 22.64
C ILE A 175 -7.67 30.67 23.49
N GLU A 176 -8.01 29.69 24.31
CA GLU A 176 -7.08 28.76 24.97
C GLU A 176 -7.10 27.45 24.18
N TYR A 177 -5.93 26.92 23.82
CA TYR A 177 -5.85 25.73 22.96
C TYR A 177 -4.58 24.90 23.17
N PHE A 178 -4.59 23.64 22.77
CA PHE A 178 -3.42 22.76 22.78
C PHE A 178 -3.56 21.65 21.74
N PHE A 179 -2.45 21.05 21.32
CA PHE A 179 -2.41 20.02 20.28
C PHE A 179 -2.00 18.66 20.83
N TYR A 180 -2.58 17.59 20.30
CA TYR A 180 -2.17 16.20 20.54
C TYR A 180 -2.07 15.45 19.22
N VAL A 181 -1.17 14.46 19.17
CA VAL A 181 -1.06 13.46 18.12
C VAL A 181 -1.29 12.09 18.73
N TYR A 182 -2.18 11.28 18.15
CA TYR A 182 -2.53 9.94 18.62
C TYR A 182 -2.26 8.90 17.52
N ASN A 183 -1.81 7.70 17.91
CA ASN A 183 -1.81 6.55 16.99
C ASN A 183 -3.22 5.93 16.86
N GLY A 184 -3.38 4.96 15.96
CA GLY A 184 -4.64 4.23 15.77
C GLY A 184 -5.11 3.42 16.99
N GLN A 185 -4.31 3.32 18.06
CA GLN A 185 -4.68 2.74 19.36
C GLN A 185 -5.05 3.83 20.39
N GLN A 186 -5.27 5.08 19.96
CA GLN A 186 -5.54 6.25 20.80
C GLN A 186 -4.44 6.54 21.85
N GLN A 187 -3.21 6.05 21.62
CA GLN A 187 -2.06 6.37 22.46
C GLN A 187 -1.43 7.68 21.97
N GLN A 188 -1.23 8.61 22.90
CA GLN A 188 -0.55 9.88 22.65
C GLN A 188 0.91 9.63 22.20
N LEU A 189 1.28 10.19 21.05
CA LEU A 189 2.64 10.17 20.50
C LEU A 189 3.37 11.50 20.76
N ALA A 190 2.65 12.62 20.69
CA ALA A 190 3.16 13.98 20.86
C ALA A 190 2.06 14.91 21.38
N ASN A 191 2.44 16.01 22.01
CA ASN A 191 1.54 17.11 22.35
C ASN A 191 2.28 18.46 22.38
N LEU A 192 1.54 19.56 22.28
CA LEU A 192 2.02 20.91 22.50
C LEU A 192 0.98 21.70 23.30
N GLY A 193 1.34 22.02 24.55
CA GLY A 193 0.37 22.41 25.58
C GLY A 193 -0.38 21.20 26.16
N ASP A 194 -1.14 21.45 27.20
CA ASP A 194 -2.05 20.50 27.85
C ASP A 194 -3.22 21.27 28.49
N LYS A 195 -4.15 20.57 29.14
CA LYS A 195 -5.35 21.18 29.75
C LYS A 195 -4.98 22.13 30.90
N GLU A 196 -3.90 21.83 31.61
CA GLU A 196 -3.41 22.60 32.76
C GLU A 196 -2.58 23.82 32.32
N LYS A 197 -2.00 23.77 31.10
CA LYS A 197 -1.16 24.80 30.47
C LYS A 197 -1.50 24.92 28.98
N PRO A 198 -2.68 25.44 28.63
CA PRO A 198 -3.02 25.71 27.25
C PRO A 198 -2.13 26.84 26.68
N LEU A 199 -1.91 26.78 25.37
CA LEU A 199 -1.48 27.94 24.59
C LEU A 199 -2.61 28.99 24.59
N VAL A 200 -2.24 30.26 24.46
CA VAL A 200 -3.21 31.36 24.44
C VAL A 200 -3.01 32.18 23.17
N LEU A 201 -4.09 32.39 22.43
CA LEU A 201 -4.13 33.29 21.27
C LEU A 201 -5.06 34.46 21.60
N GLU A 202 -4.49 35.66 21.69
CA GLU A 202 -5.23 36.91 21.85
C GLU A 202 -5.74 37.38 20.49
N LEU A 203 -6.99 37.86 20.42
CA LEU A 203 -7.47 38.64 19.28
C LEU A 203 -7.08 40.10 19.53
N GLY A 204 -6.05 40.58 18.83
CA GLY A 204 -5.34 41.82 19.20
C GLY A 204 -4.86 42.66 18.02
N ALA A 205 -4.94 43.98 18.17
CA ALA A 205 -4.47 44.95 17.17
C ALA A 205 -2.95 44.80 16.91
N GLY A 206 -2.58 44.75 15.63
CA GLY A 206 -1.30 44.19 15.20
C GLY A 206 -0.05 45.05 15.38
N GLY A 207 1.09 44.38 15.18
CA GLY A 207 2.46 44.90 15.20
C GLY A 207 3.39 43.85 15.83
N GLY A 208 4.56 43.50 15.29
CA GLY A 208 5.21 43.87 14.02
C GLY A 208 6.34 42.85 13.73
N GLY A 209 6.93 42.89 12.53
CA GLY A 209 7.80 41.81 12.04
C GLY A 209 9.23 41.76 12.61
N GLY A 210 9.97 40.72 12.22
CA GLY A 210 11.40 40.51 12.49
C GLY A 210 11.98 39.44 11.57
N GLU A 211 13.19 39.66 11.04
CA GLU A 211 13.70 39.05 9.79
C GLU A 211 15.14 38.51 9.94
N GLY A 212 15.55 37.53 9.11
CA GLY A 212 16.95 37.08 8.91
C GLY A 212 17.23 35.60 9.24
N GLY A 213 18.19 34.90 8.62
CA GLY A 213 19.05 35.22 7.47
C GLY A 213 20.40 34.46 7.44
N GLY A 214 20.78 33.85 6.29
CA GLY A 214 22.14 33.33 5.97
C GLY A 214 22.54 31.93 6.49
N GLU A 215 23.60 31.24 6.02
CA GLU A 215 24.46 31.32 4.81
C GLU A 215 25.46 30.11 4.73
N GLY A 216 25.97 29.71 3.54
CA GLY A 216 27.12 28.76 3.30
C GLY A 216 26.86 27.24 3.44
N GLY A 217 27.59 26.26 2.85
CA GLY A 217 28.76 26.18 1.94
C GLY A 217 29.83 25.15 2.43
N GLY A 218 30.51 24.27 1.67
CA GLY A 218 30.48 23.87 0.23
C GLY A 218 31.73 23.00 -0.18
N GLY A 219 31.63 22.11 -1.19
CA GLY A 219 32.73 21.25 -1.74
C GLY A 219 32.80 19.79 -1.20
N GLU A 220 33.56 18.81 -1.74
CA GLU A 220 34.26 18.63 -3.04
C GLU A 220 34.82 17.16 -3.17
N GLY A 221 34.97 16.60 -4.39
CA GLY A 221 36.12 15.71 -4.72
C GLY A 221 36.00 14.16 -4.87
N GLY A 222 36.27 13.65 -6.09
CA GLY A 222 36.97 12.37 -6.41
C GLY A 222 36.18 11.03 -6.38
N GLY A 223 36.42 10.01 -7.23
CA GLY A 223 37.34 9.86 -8.37
C GLY A 223 38.16 8.54 -8.33
N GLY A 224 38.01 7.63 -9.32
CA GLY A 224 38.86 6.42 -9.40
C GLY A 224 38.47 5.38 -10.48
N GLU A 225 39.31 5.21 -11.49
CA GLU A 225 39.20 4.18 -12.55
C GLU A 225 40.02 2.90 -12.22
N GLY A 226 39.73 1.78 -12.90
CA GLY A 226 40.62 0.62 -12.95
C GLY A 226 40.09 -0.52 -13.82
N GLY A 227 40.85 -0.98 -14.82
CA GLY A 227 40.41 -2.00 -15.80
C GLY A 227 41.46 -3.05 -16.15
N GLY A 228 41.14 -3.88 -17.17
CA GLY A 228 41.98 -4.97 -17.68
C GLY A 228 41.60 -6.36 -17.11
N GLY A 229 41.80 -7.48 -17.81
CA GLY A 229 42.32 -7.73 -19.16
C GLY A 229 42.04 -9.19 -19.58
N GLY A 230 42.00 -9.49 -20.89
CA GLY A 230 41.49 -10.77 -21.41
C GLY A 230 42.51 -11.90 -21.59
N GLY A 231 42.01 -13.13 -21.72
CA GLY A 231 42.80 -14.33 -22.06
C GLY A 231 42.06 -15.26 -23.05
N GLY A 232 42.72 -15.65 -24.14
CA GLY A 232 42.08 -16.35 -25.27
C GLY A 232 42.35 -17.85 -25.34
N GLY A 233 41.34 -18.67 -25.01
CA GLY A 233 41.38 -20.13 -25.24
C GLY A 233 40.94 -20.56 -26.64
N LYS A 234 41.68 -21.50 -27.26
CA LYS A 234 41.28 -22.21 -28.49
C LYS A 234 40.27 -23.32 -28.15
N GLY A 235 39.05 -23.22 -28.68
CA GLY A 235 37.97 -24.18 -28.43
C GLY A 235 37.74 -25.09 -29.63
N GLY A 236 37.60 -26.39 -29.39
CA GLY A 236 37.15 -27.35 -30.40
C GLY A 236 35.68 -27.11 -30.76
N THR A 237 35.32 -27.31 -32.03
CA THR A 237 33.98 -27.07 -32.55
C THR A 237 33.02 -28.19 -32.13
N HIS A 238 32.39 -28.04 -30.96
CA HIS A 238 31.19 -28.84 -30.65
C HIS A 238 30.01 -28.38 -31.53
N PRO A 239 29.32 -29.30 -32.23
CA PRO A 239 28.10 -28.96 -32.95
C PRO A 239 27.00 -28.60 -31.96
N TRP A 240 26.21 -27.57 -32.29
CA TRP A 240 25.15 -27.08 -31.41
C TRP A 240 24.00 -28.10 -31.30
N PRO A 241 23.42 -28.32 -30.11
CA PRO A 241 22.30 -29.24 -29.92
C PRO A 241 21.03 -28.75 -30.62
N ARG A 242 20.32 -29.66 -31.27
CA ARG A 242 19.16 -29.39 -32.13
C ARG A 242 17.87 -29.30 -31.32
N GLY A 243 17.77 -30.05 -30.23
CA GLY A 243 16.64 -30.02 -29.30
C GLY A 243 17.06 -29.68 -27.88
N PHE A 244 16.15 -29.06 -27.14
CA PHE A 244 16.32 -28.61 -25.75
C PHE A 244 15.07 -28.97 -24.95
N ILE A 245 15.25 -29.49 -23.74
CA ILE A 245 14.21 -29.57 -22.72
C ILE A 245 14.75 -28.87 -21.49
N ASN A 246 14.14 -27.74 -21.12
CA ASN A 246 14.51 -26.97 -19.93
C ASN A 246 13.48 -27.23 -18.83
N LEU A 247 13.96 -27.32 -17.59
CA LEU A 247 13.07 -27.32 -16.42
C LEU A 247 13.46 -26.15 -15.53
N GLY A 248 12.80 -25.01 -15.73
CA GLY A 248 13.00 -23.83 -14.90
C GLY A 248 12.35 -23.99 -13.53
N VAL A 249 13.06 -23.56 -12.49
CA VAL A 249 12.47 -23.14 -11.23
C VAL A 249 12.77 -21.65 -11.09
N GLY A 250 11.77 -20.88 -10.70
CA GLY A 250 11.86 -19.43 -10.73
C GLY A 250 11.07 -18.74 -9.64
N THR A 251 11.36 -17.45 -9.54
CA THR A 251 10.65 -16.46 -8.74
C THR A 251 10.48 -15.22 -9.60
N GLY A 252 9.58 -14.33 -9.25
CA GLY A 252 9.39 -13.09 -9.98
C GLY A 252 8.92 -11.96 -9.10
N PHE A 253 8.82 -10.78 -9.71
CA PHE A 253 8.23 -9.59 -9.14
C PHE A 253 7.61 -8.78 -10.27
N GLY A 254 6.62 -7.96 -9.95
CA GLY A 254 5.85 -7.24 -10.95
C GLY A 254 5.11 -6.06 -10.37
N VAL A 255 4.53 -5.24 -11.23
CA VAL A 255 3.60 -4.19 -10.82
C VAL A 255 2.22 -4.83 -10.71
N ALA A 256 1.69 -4.88 -9.48
CA ALA A 256 0.32 -5.31 -9.24
C ALA A 256 -0.62 -4.13 -9.43
N HIS A 257 -1.69 -4.33 -10.21
CA HIS A 257 -2.76 -3.37 -10.44
C HIS A 257 -4.08 -4.12 -10.48
N GLY A 258 -5.16 -3.54 -9.93
CA GLY A 258 -6.49 -4.16 -9.89
C GLY A 258 -6.99 -4.37 -8.45
N SER A 259 -7.61 -5.53 -8.19
CA SER A 259 -8.15 -5.90 -6.88
C SER A 259 -7.58 -7.22 -6.36
N ALA A 260 -7.67 -7.40 -5.04
CA ALA A 260 -7.21 -8.59 -4.33
C ALA A 260 -8.18 -9.77 -4.51
N GLU A 261 -7.70 -10.94 -4.92
CA GLU A 261 -8.55 -12.04 -5.39
C GLU A 261 -9.43 -12.69 -4.32
N LEU A 262 -9.02 -12.67 -3.05
CA LEU A 262 -9.74 -13.34 -1.95
C LEU A 262 -10.23 -12.36 -0.87
N THR A 263 -9.74 -11.12 -0.89
CA THR A 263 -10.03 -10.08 0.09
C THR A 263 -11.14 -9.19 -0.44
N TYR A 264 -12.33 -9.34 0.14
CA TYR A 264 -13.41 -8.38 -0.06
C TYR A 264 -13.05 -6.99 0.48
N GLN A 265 -13.66 -5.96 -0.10
CA GLN A 265 -13.48 -4.58 0.35
C GLN A 265 -13.89 -4.45 1.82
N GLN A 266 -12.90 -4.18 2.66
CA GLN A 266 -13.09 -4.00 4.09
C GLN A 266 -13.91 -2.74 4.42
N PHE A 267 -14.60 -2.80 5.56
CA PHE A 267 -15.26 -1.68 6.19
C PHE A 267 -14.39 -1.12 7.31
N THR A 268 -14.44 0.20 7.51
CA THR A 268 -13.67 0.92 8.53
C THR A 268 -14.61 1.72 9.46
N PRO A 269 -15.57 1.06 10.14
CA PRO A 269 -16.52 1.72 11.04
C PRO A 269 -15.82 2.61 12.07
N GLY A 270 -16.43 3.75 12.40
CA GLY A 270 -15.82 4.78 13.25
C GLY A 270 -14.79 5.68 12.57
N THR A 271 -14.37 5.40 11.33
CA THR A 271 -13.55 6.34 10.54
C THR A 271 -14.42 7.48 10.03
N PHE A 272 -13.96 8.74 10.13
CA PHE A 272 -14.73 9.89 9.66
C PHE A 272 -15.10 9.76 8.18
N GLY A 273 -16.39 9.90 7.86
CA GLY A 273 -16.92 9.75 6.50
C GLY A 273 -17.14 8.29 6.04
N ALA A 274 -16.68 7.28 6.78
CA ALA A 274 -17.00 5.89 6.50
C ALA A 274 -18.41 5.55 7.00
N LEU A 275 -19.35 5.37 6.08
CA LEU A 275 -20.69 4.90 6.40
C LEU A 275 -20.65 3.41 6.76
N TYR A 276 -21.37 3.04 7.82
CA TYR A 276 -21.63 1.65 8.19
C TYR A 276 -23.10 1.54 8.61
N GLY A 277 -23.92 0.92 7.77
CA GLY A 277 -25.35 0.79 7.94
C GLY A 277 -25.87 -0.59 7.51
N PRO A 278 -27.17 -0.70 7.21
CA PRO A 278 -27.79 -1.98 6.82
C PRO A 278 -27.16 -2.64 5.58
N ALA A 279 -26.61 -1.86 4.64
CA ALA A 279 -25.93 -2.39 3.46
C ALA A 279 -24.60 -3.07 3.83
N GLU A 280 -23.77 -2.41 4.64
CA GLU A 280 -22.49 -2.95 5.12
C GLU A 280 -22.71 -4.15 6.05
N GLN A 281 -23.72 -4.09 6.93
CA GLN A 281 -24.16 -5.23 7.74
C GLN A 281 -24.59 -6.42 6.87
N ALA A 282 -25.41 -6.19 5.84
CA ALA A 282 -25.85 -7.23 4.91
C ALA A 282 -24.67 -7.87 4.16
N CYS A 283 -23.72 -7.06 3.68
CA CYS A 283 -22.50 -7.56 3.05
C CYS A 283 -21.60 -8.34 4.03
N ALA A 284 -21.44 -7.89 5.27
CA ALA A 284 -20.64 -8.59 6.28
C ALA A 284 -21.22 -9.98 6.58
N ILE A 285 -22.54 -10.05 6.82
CA ILE A 285 -23.27 -11.30 7.04
C ILE A 285 -23.16 -12.23 5.82
N GLU A 286 -23.35 -11.72 4.60
CA GLU A 286 -23.31 -12.54 3.39
C GLU A 286 -21.89 -13.05 3.06
N ARG A 287 -20.85 -12.24 3.26
CA ARG A 287 -19.47 -12.67 3.03
C ARG A 287 -19.07 -13.78 3.99
N TRP A 288 -19.44 -13.66 5.26
CA TRP A 288 -19.31 -14.74 6.24
C TRP A 288 -20.14 -15.98 5.85
N PHE A 289 -21.41 -15.83 5.49
CA PHE A 289 -22.29 -16.97 5.21
C PHE A 289 -21.91 -17.74 3.93
N SER A 290 -21.65 -17.03 2.82
CA SER A 290 -21.20 -17.61 1.55
C SER A 290 -19.83 -18.27 1.68
N GLY A 291 -18.99 -17.70 2.52
CA GLY A 291 -17.66 -18.17 2.88
C GLY A 291 -16.71 -18.33 1.70
N THR A 292 -16.46 -19.57 1.28
CA THR A 292 -15.63 -19.82 0.08
C THR A 292 -16.41 -19.73 -1.25
N GLN A 293 -17.73 -19.64 -1.21
CA GLN A 293 -18.58 -19.47 -2.39
C GLN A 293 -18.61 -18.01 -2.85
N ALA A 294 -19.32 -17.75 -3.95
CA ALA A 294 -19.71 -16.38 -4.31
C ALA A 294 -20.81 -15.89 -3.35
N VAL A 295 -20.80 -14.59 -3.06
CA VAL A 295 -21.93 -13.92 -2.40
C VAL A 295 -23.20 -13.99 -3.27
N ALA A 296 -24.36 -13.96 -2.63
CA ALA A 296 -25.67 -13.95 -3.27
C ALA A 296 -25.74 -12.95 -4.44
N SER A 297 -26.17 -13.40 -5.61
CA SER A 297 -26.21 -12.61 -6.83
C SER A 297 -27.30 -11.53 -6.86
N ASN A 298 -28.25 -11.58 -5.92
CA ASN A 298 -29.40 -10.68 -5.84
C ASN A 298 -30.08 -10.75 -4.45
N PRO A 299 -30.93 -9.77 -4.08
CA PRO A 299 -31.60 -9.75 -2.77
C PRO A 299 -32.50 -10.95 -2.47
N ALA A 300 -33.06 -11.65 -3.46
CA ALA A 300 -33.93 -12.81 -3.22
C ALA A 300 -33.14 -14.09 -2.91
N GLU A 301 -31.91 -14.21 -3.41
CA GLU A 301 -30.95 -15.24 -3.00
C GLU A 301 -30.41 -14.93 -1.60
N PHE A 302 -30.07 -13.67 -1.32
CA PHE A 302 -29.66 -13.24 0.02
C PHE A 302 -30.76 -13.45 1.08
N ALA A 303 -32.03 -13.22 0.75
CA ALA A 303 -33.16 -13.53 1.62
C ALA A 303 -33.26 -15.04 1.93
N GLN A 304 -32.90 -15.92 0.98
CA GLN A 304 -32.83 -17.36 1.23
C GLN A 304 -31.67 -17.72 2.15
N HIS A 305 -30.52 -17.04 2.03
CA HIS A 305 -29.37 -17.20 2.92
C HIS A 305 -29.69 -16.77 4.35
N ILE A 306 -30.23 -15.55 4.54
CA ILE A 306 -30.66 -15.06 5.86
C ILE A 306 -31.70 -15.99 6.50
N ALA A 307 -32.64 -16.54 5.72
CA ALA A 307 -33.65 -17.47 6.24
C ALA A 307 -33.08 -18.80 6.80
N MET A 308 -31.79 -19.08 6.59
CA MET A 308 -31.08 -20.21 7.20
C MET A 308 -30.33 -19.84 8.49
N LEU A 309 -30.26 -18.55 8.85
CA LEU A 309 -29.59 -18.06 10.05
C LEU A 309 -30.52 -18.09 11.27
N ASP A 310 -29.94 -18.23 12.45
CA ASP A 310 -30.66 -17.95 13.70
C ASP A 310 -30.90 -16.42 13.79
N PRO A 311 -32.14 -15.94 14.06
CA PRO A 311 -32.43 -14.51 14.14
C PRO A 311 -31.55 -13.75 15.15
N SER A 312 -31.02 -14.41 16.19
CA SER A 312 -30.09 -13.78 17.15
C SER A 312 -28.77 -13.30 16.51
N PHE A 313 -28.44 -13.78 15.30
CA PHE A 313 -27.25 -13.35 14.55
C PHE A 313 -27.47 -12.03 13.82
N LEU A 314 -28.73 -11.64 13.58
CA LEU A 314 -29.09 -10.45 12.83
C LEU A 314 -29.14 -9.21 13.75
N PRO A 315 -28.65 -8.04 13.31
CA PRO A 315 -28.88 -6.77 13.99
C PRO A 315 -30.37 -6.57 14.31
N ASN A 316 -30.68 -6.32 15.59
CA ASN A 316 -32.05 -6.21 16.14
C ASN A 316 -32.97 -7.43 15.93
N GLY A 317 -32.46 -8.56 15.42
CA GLY A 317 -33.26 -9.74 15.05
C GLY A 317 -34.11 -9.57 13.78
N ASP A 318 -33.86 -8.52 12.99
CA ASP A 318 -34.67 -8.19 11.80
C ASP A 318 -33.90 -8.45 10.49
N ALA A 319 -34.55 -9.15 9.57
CA ALA A 319 -34.03 -9.50 8.25
C ALA A 319 -34.41 -8.47 7.17
N ASP A 320 -35.59 -7.85 7.29
CA ASP A 320 -36.17 -7.06 6.19
C ASP A 320 -35.33 -5.83 5.81
N PRO A 321 -34.76 -5.05 6.76
CA PRO A 321 -33.87 -3.93 6.43
C PRO A 321 -32.59 -4.36 5.73
N LEU A 322 -32.04 -5.53 6.07
CA LEU A 322 -30.82 -6.07 5.46
C LEU A 322 -31.11 -6.53 4.02
N ILE A 323 -32.21 -7.27 3.83
CA ILE A 323 -32.65 -7.73 2.50
C ILE A 323 -32.94 -6.54 1.57
N ALA A 324 -33.59 -5.50 2.09
CA ALA A 324 -33.88 -4.28 1.33
C ALA A 324 -32.63 -3.45 0.98
N ALA A 325 -31.58 -3.52 1.81
CA ALA A 325 -30.33 -2.78 1.61
C ALA A 325 -29.24 -3.58 0.86
N TYR A 326 -29.41 -4.89 0.67
CA TYR A 326 -28.41 -5.74 0.04
C TYR A 326 -28.15 -5.37 -1.42
N ASN A 327 -26.88 -5.11 -1.75
CA ASN A 327 -26.42 -4.81 -3.09
C ASN A 327 -25.32 -5.82 -3.50
N PRO A 328 -25.58 -6.76 -4.44
CA PRO A 328 -24.60 -7.77 -4.83
C PRO A 328 -23.33 -7.16 -5.45
N ASP A 329 -23.45 -6.05 -6.17
CA ASP A 329 -22.30 -5.38 -6.81
C ASP A 329 -21.39 -4.72 -5.77
N GLN A 330 -21.93 -4.27 -4.63
CA GLN A 330 -21.16 -3.73 -3.51
C GLN A 330 -20.60 -4.85 -2.62
N CYS A 331 -21.40 -5.86 -2.29
CA CYS A 331 -20.94 -6.95 -1.43
C CYS A 331 -19.87 -7.80 -2.12
N GLY A 332 -19.97 -8.00 -3.44
CA GLY A 332 -18.97 -8.69 -4.26
C GLY A 332 -17.72 -7.86 -4.60
N GLN A 333 -17.63 -6.59 -4.20
CA GLN A 333 -16.42 -5.80 -4.45
C GLN A 333 -15.23 -6.32 -3.65
N HIS A 334 -14.15 -6.61 -4.38
CA HIS A 334 -12.85 -6.97 -3.86
C HIS A 334 -12.02 -5.72 -3.55
N HIS A 335 -11.19 -5.78 -2.51
CA HIS A 335 -10.42 -4.61 -2.07
C HIS A 335 -9.44 -4.18 -3.18
N PRO A 336 -9.47 -2.90 -3.61
CA PRO A 336 -8.54 -2.39 -4.62
C PRO A 336 -7.12 -2.39 -4.06
N VAL A 337 -6.14 -2.82 -4.85
CA VAL A 337 -4.75 -2.80 -4.40
C VAL A 337 -4.09 -1.47 -4.74
N THR A 338 -3.27 -0.96 -3.83
CA THR A 338 -2.35 0.13 -4.16
C THR A 338 -1.41 -0.36 -5.25
N THR A 339 -1.31 0.38 -6.36
CA THR A 339 -0.46 -0.03 -7.49
C THR A 339 1.00 0.05 -7.08
N GLY A 340 1.75 -1.02 -7.28
CA GLY A 340 3.14 -1.08 -6.82
C GLY A 340 3.80 -2.44 -7.00
N PHE A 341 5.06 -2.54 -6.55
CA PHE A 341 5.85 -3.76 -6.67
C PHE A 341 5.36 -4.87 -5.74
N ALA A 342 5.11 -6.04 -6.33
CA ALA A 342 4.57 -7.22 -5.68
C ALA A 342 5.32 -8.48 -6.14
N SER A 343 5.49 -9.46 -5.25
CA SER A 343 6.29 -10.66 -5.52
C SER A 343 5.47 -11.80 -6.14
N ALA A 344 5.99 -12.49 -7.15
CA ALA A 344 5.52 -13.79 -7.62
C ALA A 344 6.43 -14.90 -7.04
N PRO A 345 6.17 -15.42 -5.82
CA PRO A 345 7.20 -16.05 -5.00
C PRO A 345 7.83 -17.32 -5.59
N PHE A 346 7.05 -18.21 -6.22
CA PHE A 346 7.56 -19.47 -6.76
C PHE A 346 6.79 -19.96 -7.98
N HIS A 347 7.50 -20.32 -9.04
CA HIS A 347 6.95 -21.02 -10.20
C HIS A 347 7.92 -22.04 -10.80
N ILE A 348 7.35 -23.00 -11.53
CA ILE A 348 8.07 -24.00 -12.32
C ILE A 348 7.75 -23.73 -13.79
N ALA A 349 8.78 -23.63 -14.63
CA ALA A 349 8.67 -23.27 -16.04
C ALA A 349 9.29 -24.35 -16.95
N PRO A 350 8.56 -25.43 -17.26
CA PRO A 350 9.01 -26.41 -18.25
C PRO A 350 8.94 -25.82 -19.66
N GLU A 351 9.96 -26.09 -20.47
CA GLU A 351 10.08 -25.59 -21.84
C GLU A 351 10.66 -26.67 -22.76
N VAL A 352 10.12 -26.79 -23.97
CA VAL A 352 10.64 -27.67 -25.03
C VAL A 352 10.95 -26.82 -26.26
N GLY A 353 12.21 -26.84 -26.69
CA GLY A 353 12.72 -25.99 -27.77
C GLY A 353 13.42 -26.77 -28.88
N VAL A 354 13.28 -26.28 -30.12
CA VAL A 354 13.99 -26.78 -31.29
C VAL A 354 14.74 -25.67 -32.01
N ARG A 355 15.99 -25.94 -32.43
CA ARG A 355 16.76 -25.02 -33.26
C ARG A 355 16.21 -25.03 -34.69
N VAL A 356 15.71 -23.89 -35.15
CA VAL A 356 15.16 -23.70 -36.50
C VAL A 356 16.14 -23.03 -37.46
N LEU A 357 17.12 -22.29 -36.94
CA LEU A 357 18.18 -21.65 -37.73
C LEU A 357 19.53 -21.77 -37.02
N ASP A 358 20.59 -21.90 -37.81
CA ASP A 358 21.99 -21.87 -37.39
C ASP A 358 22.76 -21.03 -38.41
N ARG A 359 23.43 -19.96 -37.96
CA ARG A 359 24.13 -19.02 -38.83
C ARG A 359 25.45 -18.57 -38.21
N ASP A 360 26.53 -18.80 -38.94
CA ASP A 360 27.83 -18.23 -38.61
C ASP A 360 27.80 -16.70 -38.82
N LEU A 361 28.24 -15.95 -37.81
CA LEU A 361 28.39 -14.50 -37.82
C LEU A 361 29.89 -14.14 -37.86
N GLY A 362 30.52 -14.51 -38.98
CA GLY A 362 31.97 -14.43 -39.17
C GLY A 362 32.72 -15.62 -38.54
N GLU A 363 34.04 -15.50 -38.42
CA GLU A 363 34.90 -16.63 -38.03
C GLU A 363 34.71 -17.09 -36.58
N THR A 364 34.35 -16.17 -35.67
CA THR A 364 34.40 -16.43 -34.22
C THR A 364 33.04 -16.49 -33.53
N ARG A 365 31.96 -16.00 -34.14
CA ARG A 365 30.62 -15.90 -33.52
C ARG A 365 29.62 -16.75 -34.31
N ALA A 366 28.66 -17.35 -33.60
CA ALA A 366 27.53 -18.04 -34.21
C ALA A 366 26.22 -17.62 -33.53
N LEU A 367 25.15 -17.66 -34.32
CA LEU A 367 23.79 -17.30 -33.96
C LEU A 367 22.89 -18.51 -34.24
N ALA A 368 22.20 -19.00 -33.21
CA ALA A 368 21.11 -19.95 -33.37
C ALA A 368 19.76 -19.29 -33.09
N LEU A 369 18.74 -19.66 -33.87
CA LEU A 369 17.35 -19.34 -33.57
C LEU A 369 16.66 -20.59 -33.05
N VAL A 370 16.09 -20.51 -31.85
CA VAL A 370 15.29 -21.57 -31.22
C VAL A 370 13.85 -21.09 -31.10
N VAL A 371 12.92 -21.96 -31.50
CA VAL A 371 11.49 -21.81 -31.22
C VAL A 371 11.14 -22.82 -30.14
N SER A 372 10.46 -22.38 -29.10
CA SER A 372 10.10 -23.21 -27.96
C SER A 372 8.67 -23.01 -27.50
N GLY A 373 7.99 -24.08 -27.13
CA GLY A 373 6.77 -24.03 -26.33
C GLY A 373 7.12 -24.11 -24.85
N PHE A 374 6.45 -23.31 -24.02
CA PHE A 374 6.67 -23.32 -22.57
C PHE A 374 5.36 -23.32 -21.81
N ALA A 375 5.41 -23.81 -20.58
CA ALA A 375 4.40 -23.55 -19.56
C ALA A 375 5.04 -22.90 -18.34
N ARG A 376 4.20 -22.34 -17.47
CA ARG A 376 4.53 -21.72 -16.18
C ARG A 376 3.47 -22.17 -15.21
N LEU A 377 3.85 -22.94 -14.19
CA LEU A 377 2.99 -23.36 -13.09
C LEU A 377 3.43 -22.62 -11.83
N GLN A 378 2.58 -21.73 -11.32
CA GLN A 378 2.88 -20.94 -10.12
C GLN A 378 2.12 -21.48 -8.91
N VAL A 379 2.87 -21.67 -7.83
CA VAL A 379 2.33 -21.99 -6.51
C VAL A 379 2.46 -20.73 -5.65
N VAL A 380 1.33 -20.16 -5.25
CA VAL A 380 1.34 -19.04 -4.32
C VAL A 380 1.59 -19.56 -2.92
N THR A 381 2.63 -19.06 -2.28
CA THR A 381 2.97 -19.38 -0.89
C THR A 381 2.99 -18.10 -0.06
N GLY A 382 2.61 -18.22 1.22
CA GLY A 382 2.62 -17.09 2.15
C GLY A 382 1.51 -16.04 1.92
N SER A 383 0.43 -16.39 1.23
CA SER A 383 -0.82 -15.63 1.36
C SER A 383 -1.35 -15.77 2.80
N LYS A 384 -1.70 -14.65 3.41
CA LYS A 384 -2.39 -14.55 4.70
C LYS A 384 -3.73 -13.88 4.44
N VAL A 385 -4.69 -14.70 4.02
CA VAL A 385 -6.10 -14.32 3.92
C VAL A 385 -6.83 -15.30 4.80
N PHE A 386 -7.53 -14.78 5.80
CA PHE A 386 -8.39 -15.57 6.67
C PHE A 386 -9.85 -15.32 6.31
N THR A 387 -10.70 -16.26 6.71
CA THR A 387 -12.13 -16.34 6.43
C THR A 387 -12.71 -17.30 7.49
N GLU A 388 -14.02 -17.43 7.60
CA GLU A 388 -14.71 -18.50 8.34
C GLU A 388 -14.28 -19.93 7.96
N ASN A 389 -14.45 -20.89 8.86
CA ASN A 389 -14.15 -22.28 8.53
C ASN A 389 -15.34 -22.98 7.83
N PRO A 390 -15.26 -23.31 6.52
CA PRO A 390 -16.36 -23.92 5.78
C PRO A 390 -16.67 -25.37 6.20
N THR A 391 -15.92 -25.95 7.15
CA THR A 391 -16.21 -27.28 7.73
C THR A 391 -17.06 -27.21 9.01
N LEU A 392 -17.31 -26.03 9.56
CA LEU A 392 -18.19 -25.85 10.71
C LEU A 392 -19.63 -25.58 10.28
N ALA A 393 -20.60 -26.04 11.07
CA ALA A 393 -21.98 -25.59 10.91
C ALA A 393 -22.07 -24.09 11.26
N THR A 394 -22.95 -23.35 10.58
CA THR A 394 -23.09 -21.88 10.69
C THR A 394 -23.24 -21.41 12.14
N GLN A 395 -24.05 -22.09 12.96
CA GLN A 395 -24.17 -21.82 14.40
C GLN A 395 -22.83 -21.93 15.16
N THR A 396 -22.03 -22.95 14.82
CA THR A 396 -20.75 -23.22 15.47
C THR A 396 -19.69 -22.21 15.02
N SER A 397 -19.63 -21.86 13.73
CA SER A 397 -18.75 -20.79 13.23
C SER A 397 -19.10 -19.44 13.88
N TYR A 398 -20.39 -19.09 13.97
CA TYR A 398 -20.81 -17.84 14.62
C TYR A 398 -20.32 -17.74 16.07
N ILE A 399 -20.51 -18.80 16.87
CA ILE A 399 -20.16 -18.79 18.29
C ILE A 399 -18.65 -18.96 18.53
N GLN A 400 -17.94 -19.78 17.74
CA GLN A 400 -16.53 -20.14 17.99
C GLN A 400 -15.52 -19.30 17.19
N GLU A 401 -15.95 -18.66 16.11
CA GLU A 401 -15.08 -17.88 15.22
C GLU A 401 -15.52 -16.42 15.21
N VAL A 402 -16.76 -16.14 14.80
CA VAL A 402 -17.26 -14.76 14.64
C VAL A 402 -17.34 -14.00 15.98
N ARG A 403 -17.88 -14.65 17.02
CA ARG A 403 -18.03 -14.11 18.38
C ARG A 403 -16.87 -14.47 19.33
N SER A 404 -15.70 -14.79 18.79
CA SER A 404 -14.51 -15.13 19.59
C SER A 404 -13.68 -13.89 19.96
N PRO A 405 -13.14 -13.77 21.20
CA PRO A 405 -12.18 -12.72 21.55
C PRO A 405 -10.79 -12.93 20.92
N ASN A 406 -10.52 -14.12 20.41
CA ASN A 406 -9.35 -14.44 19.58
C ASN A 406 -9.83 -15.33 18.43
N PRO A 407 -10.39 -14.75 17.36
CA PRO A 407 -10.88 -15.52 16.22
C PRO A 407 -9.73 -16.35 15.62
N PRO A 408 -9.88 -17.68 15.45
CA PRO A 408 -8.81 -18.53 14.96
C PRO A 408 -8.50 -18.24 13.49
N GLY A 409 -9.54 -17.93 12.70
CA GLY A 409 -9.48 -17.75 11.26
C GLY A 409 -9.15 -19.04 10.50
N PHE A 410 -9.80 -19.24 9.36
CA PHE A 410 -9.46 -20.28 8.39
C PHE A 410 -8.64 -19.68 7.24
N GLN A 411 -7.38 -20.09 7.11
CA GLN A 411 -6.49 -19.55 6.08
C GLN A 411 -6.90 -20.03 4.67
N ARG A 412 -7.44 -19.13 3.84
CA ARG A 412 -7.67 -19.39 2.42
C ARG A 412 -6.32 -19.50 1.70
N LYS A 413 -6.18 -20.54 0.89
CA LYS A 413 -5.06 -20.70 -0.04
C LYS A 413 -5.58 -20.40 -1.45
N PRO A 414 -5.08 -19.36 -2.14
CA PRO A 414 -5.42 -19.16 -3.54
C PRO A 414 -4.97 -20.40 -4.34
N PRO A 415 -5.71 -20.77 -5.40
CA PRO A 415 -5.36 -21.94 -6.20
C PRO A 415 -4.00 -21.75 -6.90
N PHE A 416 -3.51 -22.79 -7.57
CA PHE A 416 -2.38 -22.62 -8.48
C PHE A 416 -2.76 -21.72 -9.67
N THR A 417 -1.78 -21.03 -10.24
CA THR A 417 -1.92 -20.34 -11.54
C THR A 417 -1.14 -21.10 -12.59
N TRP A 418 -1.61 -21.03 -13.84
CA TRP A 418 -0.91 -21.58 -14.99
C TRP A 418 -0.90 -20.58 -16.14
N ALA A 419 0.19 -20.59 -16.90
CA ALA A 419 0.33 -19.90 -18.18
C ALA A 419 1.08 -20.78 -19.17
N ALA A 420 0.79 -20.63 -20.47
CA ALA A 420 1.44 -21.37 -21.55
C ALA A 420 1.61 -20.48 -22.78
N GLY A 421 2.68 -20.69 -23.53
CA GLY A 421 2.99 -19.84 -24.68
C GLY A 421 4.15 -20.32 -25.52
N LEU A 422 4.60 -19.43 -26.40
CA LEU A 422 5.74 -19.63 -27.28
C LEU A 422 6.85 -18.63 -26.92
N LYS A 423 8.10 -19.04 -27.11
CA LYS A 423 9.27 -18.17 -27.07
C LYS A 423 10.08 -18.32 -28.35
N LEU A 424 10.60 -17.20 -28.85
CA LEU A 424 11.54 -17.11 -29.94
C LEU A 424 12.87 -16.60 -29.38
N LYS A 425 13.91 -17.44 -29.40
CA LYS A 425 15.20 -17.17 -28.75
C LYS A 425 16.34 -17.11 -29.76
N ALA A 426 17.07 -16.01 -29.77
CA ALA A 426 18.36 -15.87 -30.41
C ALA A 426 19.47 -16.21 -29.39
N LEU A 427 20.18 -17.30 -29.63
CA LEU A 427 21.37 -17.67 -28.86
C LEU A 427 22.62 -17.16 -29.58
N VAL A 428 23.39 -16.29 -28.91
CA VAL A 428 24.59 -15.64 -29.43
C VAL A 428 25.80 -16.11 -28.64
N GLY A 429 26.79 -16.70 -29.30
CA GLY A 429 27.96 -17.24 -28.61
C GLY A 429 29.21 -17.30 -29.48
N LYS A 430 30.36 -17.54 -28.83
CA LYS A 430 31.59 -17.92 -29.54
C LYS A 430 31.39 -19.30 -30.16
N ARG A 431 31.86 -19.50 -31.40
CA ARG A 431 31.81 -20.81 -32.07
C ARG A 431 32.53 -21.87 -31.21
N GLY A 432 31.83 -22.95 -30.87
CA GLY A 432 32.34 -24.00 -29.96
C GLY A 432 32.45 -23.59 -28.48
N GLY A 433 31.99 -22.41 -28.10
CA GLY A 433 31.96 -21.94 -26.71
C GLY A 433 30.87 -22.63 -25.89
N LYS A 434 31.16 -22.89 -24.60
CA LYS A 434 30.18 -23.43 -23.64
C LYS A 434 29.12 -22.41 -23.21
N PHE A 435 29.49 -21.12 -23.16
CA PHE A 435 28.60 -20.04 -22.79
C PHE A 435 27.96 -19.41 -24.03
N GLN A 436 26.65 -19.22 -23.97
CA GLN A 436 25.81 -18.60 -24.99
C GLN A 436 24.94 -17.56 -24.28
N GLY A 437 24.98 -16.30 -24.74
CA GLY A 437 23.99 -15.31 -24.34
C GLY A 437 22.67 -15.59 -25.05
N VAL A 438 21.55 -15.32 -24.39
CA VAL A 438 20.20 -15.51 -24.93
C VAL A 438 19.49 -14.16 -24.93
N VAL A 439 18.84 -13.82 -26.04
CA VAL A 439 17.89 -12.72 -26.14
C VAL A 439 16.69 -13.19 -26.98
N GLY A 440 15.49 -12.70 -26.69
CA GLY A 440 14.31 -13.17 -27.42
C GLY A 440 13.02 -12.44 -27.06
N ALA A 441 11.92 -12.97 -27.57
CA ALA A 441 10.57 -12.54 -27.27
C ALA A 441 9.70 -13.74 -26.91
N PHE A 442 8.65 -13.51 -26.13
CA PHE A 442 7.66 -14.52 -25.75
C PHE A 442 6.25 -13.95 -25.74
N GLY A 443 5.26 -14.84 -25.84
CA GLY A 443 3.85 -14.50 -25.71
C GLY A 443 2.97 -15.73 -25.59
N GLY A 444 1.76 -15.55 -25.06
CA GLY A 444 0.86 -16.67 -24.79
C GLY A 444 -0.37 -16.29 -23.98
N TYR A 445 -0.93 -17.30 -23.31
CA TYR A 445 -2.19 -17.22 -22.58
C TYR A 445 -2.13 -17.97 -21.24
N GLY A 446 -2.88 -17.46 -20.27
CA GLY A 446 -3.01 -17.95 -18.91
C GLY A 446 -2.78 -16.83 -17.90
N ASN A 447 -2.60 -17.16 -16.63
CA ASN A 447 -2.65 -16.18 -15.54
C ASN A 447 -1.41 -16.33 -14.64
N ALA A 448 -1.03 -15.24 -13.99
CA ALA A 448 -0.07 -15.22 -12.89
C ALA A 448 -0.70 -14.54 -11.66
N ARG A 449 -0.06 -14.71 -10.50
CA ARG A 449 -0.45 -14.07 -9.25
C ARG A 449 0.70 -13.26 -8.67
N LEU A 450 0.43 -12.02 -8.29
CA LEU A 450 1.34 -11.13 -7.59
C LEU A 450 0.90 -11.00 -6.14
N ARG A 451 1.77 -11.35 -5.19
CA ARG A 451 1.49 -11.30 -3.76
C ARG A 451 1.64 -9.87 -3.25
N VAL A 452 0.55 -9.32 -2.76
CA VAL A 452 0.39 -7.94 -2.27
C VAL A 452 0.23 -7.91 -0.76
N ASN A 453 0.76 -6.87 -0.12
CA ASN A 453 0.43 -6.53 1.25
C ASN A 453 -0.78 -5.58 1.20
N MET A 454 -1.83 -5.87 1.97
CA MET A 454 -3.07 -5.10 1.94
C MET A 454 -3.01 -3.82 2.81
N GLY A 455 -1.99 -3.65 3.65
CA GLY A 455 -1.81 -2.49 4.53
C GLY A 455 -2.53 -2.59 5.89
N PHE A 456 -3.64 -3.33 5.95
CA PHE A 456 -4.42 -3.58 7.17
C PHE A 456 -4.23 -5.01 7.72
N SER A 457 -4.78 -5.29 8.91
CA SER A 457 -4.75 -6.61 9.55
C SER A 457 -5.66 -7.63 8.86
N ASN A 458 -5.67 -8.89 9.32
CA ASN A 458 -6.71 -9.83 8.91
C ASN A 458 -8.10 -9.44 9.50
N ASP A 459 -9.16 -10.07 9.00
CA ASP A 459 -10.55 -10.05 9.47
C ASP A 459 -10.97 -11.47 9.87
N ARG A 460 -10.29 -12.04 10.88
CA ARG A 460 -10.34 -13.50 11.18
C ARG A 460 -11.73 -13.99 11.63
N ASN A 461 -12.62 -13.07 11.99
CA ASN A 461 -14.03 -13.33 12.34
C ASN A 461 -14.99 -13.22 11.13
N GLY A 462 -14.51 -12.82 9.94
CA GLY A 462 -15.30 -12.76 8.70
C GLY A 462 -16.21 -11.53 8.53
N ASN A 463 -16.22 -10.56 9.46
CA ASN A 463 -17.12 -9.39 9.37
C ASN A 463 -16.69 -8.30 8.37
N SER A 464 -15.61 -8.52 7.63
CA SER A 464 -14.97 -7.53 6.74
C SER A 464 -14.45 -6.27 7.45
N VAL A 465 -14.31 -6.26 8.78
CA VAL A 465 -13.61 -5.22 9.54
C VAL A 465 -12.21 -5.75 9.87
N PRO A 466 -11.12 -5.01 9.64
CA PRO A 466 -9.80 -5.47 10.04
C PRO A 466 -9.73 -5.61 11.56
N ASP A 467 -9.27 -6.76 12.08
CA ASP A 467 -9.28 -7.08 13.52
C ASP A 467 -8.68 -5.95 14.40
N ARG A 468 -7.65 -5.23 13.93
CA ARG A 468 -7.01 -4.12 14.66
C ARG A 468 -7.80 -2.81 14.67
N ALA A 469 -8.85 -2.72 13.86
CA ALA A 469 -9.82 -1.62 13.79
C ALA A 469 -11.21 -2.07 14.28
N GLU A 470 -11.32 -3.27 14.85
CA GLU A 470 -12.59 -3.89 15.24
C GLU A 470 -13.35 -3.07 16.28
N THR A 471 -14.59 -2.69 16.00
CA THR A 471 -15.42 -1.89 16.92
C THR A 471 -16.82 -2.45 16.98
N ALA A 472 -17.46 -2.36 18.14
CA ALA A 472 -18.84 -2.81 18.34
C ALA A 472 -19.89 -1.82 17.78
N LEU A 473 -19.48 -0.59 17.46
CA LEU A 473 -20.37 0.48 17.05
C LEU A 473 -19.69 1.44 16.05
N SER A 474 -20.52 2.14 15.28
CA SER A 474 -20.12 3.18 14.32
C SER A 474 -21.09 4.35 14.41
N GLY A 475 -20.66 5.56 14.07
CA GLY A 475 -21.51 6.76 14.06
C GLY A 475 -20.71 8.05 14.18
N PRO A 476 -21.38 9.21 14.26
CA PRO A 476 -20.71 10.49 14.50
C PRO A 476 -20.10 10.49 15.91
N ALA A 477 -18.79 10.74 16.00
CA ALA A 477 -18.13 10.94 17.28
C ALA A 477 -18.47 12.32 17.87
N ASP A 478 -18.63 12.39 19.19
CA ASP A 478 -18.83 13.63 19.93
C ASP A 478 -17.49 14.38 20.17
N ALA A 479 -17.56 15.49 20.90
CA ALA A 479 -16.37 16.28 21.27
C ALA A 479 -15.34 15.55 22.16
N ASN A 480 -15.67 14.35 22.67
CA ASN A 480 -14.79 13.48 23.45
C ASN A 480 -14.24 12.30 22.62
N ASN A 481 -14.49 12.28 21.31
CA ASN A 481 -14.25 11.14 20.42
C ASN A 481 -15.03 9.86 20.78
N GLN A 482 -16.20 9.99 21.42
CA GLN A 482 -17.10 8.88 21.74
C GLN A 482 -18.31 8.96 20.82
N VAL A 483 -18.72 7.85 20.22
CA VAL A 483 -19.99 7.83 19.46
C VAL A 483 -21.15 7.77 20.47
N PRO A 484 -22.09 8.73 20.47
CA PRO A 484 -23.24 8.68 21.36
C PRO A 484 -24.10 7.44 21.10
N ILE A 485 -24.50 6.75 22.16
CA ILE A 485 -25.25 5.48 22.09
C ILE A 485 -26.59 5.65 21.36
N ASP A 486 -27.21 6.84 21.45
CA ASP A 486 -28.45 7.21 20.76
C ASP A 486 -28.27 7.56 19.27
N GLN A 487 -27.02 7.70 18.79
CA GLN A 487 -26.67 8.08 17.42
C GLN A 487 -25.82 7.02 16.70
N CYS A 488 -25.50 5.91 17.36
CA CYS A 488 -24.67 4.86 16.79
C CYS A 488 -25.47 3.79 16.05
N THR A 489 -24.80 3.13 15.11
CA THR A 489 -25.22 1.90 14.45
C THR A 489 -24.35 0.75 14.96
N PRO A 490 -24.91 -0.39 15.40
CA PRO A 490 -24.13 -1.53 15.83
C PRO A 490 -23.37 -2.13 14.64
N VAL A 491 -22.10 -2.44 14.84
CA VAL A 491 -21.28 -3.14 13.84
C VAL A 491 -21.51 -4.63 14.01
N TRP A 492 -21.73 -5.37 12.93
CA TRP A 492 -21.94 -6.81 13.03
C TRP A 492 -20.59 -7.49 13.33
N PRO A 493 -20.48 -8.44 14.28
CA PRO A 493 -21.53 -9.22 14.97
C PRO A 493 -21.97 -8.68 16.35
N TYR A 494 -21.71 -7.41 16.65
CA TYR A 494 -21.92 -6.75 17.93
C TYR A 494 -23.31 -6.09 18.03
N ASN A 495 -24.36 -6.91 17.88
CA ASN A 495 -25.74 -6.47 17.74
C ASN A 495 -26.25 -5.56 18.90
N ASN A 496 -25.63 -5.64 20.09
CA ASN A 496 -25.97 -4.82 21.26
C ASN A 496 -25.00 -3.66 21.49
N GLY A 497 -23.97 -3.46 20.65
CA GLY A 497 -22.92 -2.46 20.84
C GLY A 497 -23.45 -1.03 21.08
N CYS A 498 -24.65 -0.73 20.56
CA CYS A 498 -25.39 0.51 20.76
C CYS A 498 -26.42 0.47 21.91
N MET A 499 -26.17 -0.31 22.96
CA MET A 499 -27.02 -0.38 24.14
C MET A 499 -26.24 -0.03 25.41
N ASN A 500 -26.80 0.84 26.25
CA ASN A 500 -26.29 1.08 27.60
C ASN A 500 -26.77 -0.03 28.56
N SER A 501 -26.32 -1.27 28.31
CA SER A 501 -26.68 -2.47 29.06
C SER A 501 -25.48 -3.39 29.28
N THR A 502 -25.66 -4.46 30.06
CA THR A 502 -24.63 -5.49 30.28
C THR A 502 -24.21 -6.15 28.96
N GLU A 503 -25.17 -6.37 28.06
CA GLU A 503 -24.98 -6.98 26.74
C GLU A 503 -24.20 -6.04 25.82
N GLY A 504 -24.53 -4.74 25.79
CA GLY A 504 -23.79 -3.76 25.01
C GLY A 504 -22.35 -3.55 25.49
N MET A 505 -22.14 -3.51 26.82
CA MET A 505 -20.79 -3.53 27.38
C MET A 505 -20.05 -4.83 27.05
N ALA A 506 -20.71 -5.99 27.03
CA ALA A 506 -20.07 -7.26 26.66
C ALA A 506 -19.65 -7.26 25.18
N ASP A 507 -20.48 -6.71 24.29
CA ASP A 507 -20.19 -6.57 22.86
C ASP A 507 -19.01 -5.60 22.61
N GLN A 508 -18.99 -4.43 23.26
CA GLN A 508 -17.87 -3.49 23.20
C GLN A 508 -16.57 -4.09 23.74
N ASN A 509 -16.62 -4.80 24.87
CA ASN A 509 -15.45 -5.49 25.43
C ASN A 509 -14.96 -6.64 24.51
N LEU A 510 -15.85 -7.31 23.79
CA LEU A 510 -15.47 -8.36 22.85
C LEU A 510 -14.72 -7.79 21.63
N ALA A 511 -15.20 -6.68 21.04
CA ALA A 511 -14.51 -5.98 19.97
C ALA A 511 -13.11 -5.51 20.40
N LEU A 512 -12.99 -4.90 21.59
CA LEU A 512 -11.70 -4.50 22.16
C LEU A 512 -10.75 -5.69 22.41
N GLN A 513 -11.28 -6.87 22.76
CA GLN A 513 -10.47 -8.08 22.91
C GLN A 513 -9.98 -8.63 21.56
N VAL A 514 -10.75 -8.50 20.48
CA VAL A 514 -10.32 -8.82 19.11
C VAL A 514 -9.21 -7.85 18.66
N GLN A 515 -9.36 -6.54 18.90
CA GLN A 515 -8.29 -5.57 18.66
C GLN A 515 -7.00 -5.93 19.42
N ALA A 516 -7.12 -6.20 20.73
CA ALA A 516 -5.98 -6.44 21.60
C ALA A 516 -5.30 -7.81 21.37
N SER A 517 -6.03 -8.82 20.88
CA SER A 517 -5.47 -10.14 20.54
C SER A 517 -4.77 -10.17 19.17
N SER A 518 -4.94 -9.13 18.36
CA SER A 518 -4.41 -9.04 17.00
C SER A 518 -2.97 -8.55 16.96
N PRO A 519 -2.00 -9.37 16.49
CA PRO A 519 -0.59 -8.97 16.50
C PRO A 519 -0.34 -7.73 15.63
N ALA A 520 0.42 -6.77 16.16
CA ALA A 520 0.70 -5.52 15.47
C ALA A 520 1.48 -5.68 14.13
N ASN A 521 2.12 -6.83 13.92
CA ASN A 521 2.83 -7.21 12.70
C ASN A 521 2.04 -8.22 11.82
N GLU A 522 0.81 -8.55 12.17
CA GLU A 522 -0.05 -9.41 11.36
C GLU A 522 -0.83 -8.56 10.34
N LEU A 523 -0.18 -8.33 9.21
CA LEU A 523 -0.80 -7.73 8.02
C LEU A 523 -1.41 -8.82 7.12
N ARG A 524 -2.54 -8.49 6.49
CA ARG A 524 -3.18 -9.31 5.48
C ARG A 524 -2.36 -9.30 4.19
N ILE A 525 -2.19 -10.48 3.60
CA ILE A 525 -1.37 -10.69 2.41
C ILE A 525 -2.17 -11.51 1.41
N ASP A 526 -2.63 -10.89 0.33
CA ASP A 526 -3.41 -11.56 -0.72
C ASP A 526 -2.63 -11.64 -2.03
N THR A 527 -3.29 -12.05 -3.11
CA THR A 527 -2.79 -11.99 -4.46
C THR A 527 -3.68 -11.20 -5.39
N VAL A 528 -3.06 -10.42 -6.27
CA VAL A 528 -3.67 -9.89 -7.49
C VAL A 528 -3.44 -10.89 -8.60
N ARG A 529 -4.47 -11.16 -9.39
CA ARG A 529 -4.38 -12.01 -10.57
C ARG A 529 -4.16 -11.15 -11.81
N ILE A 530 -3.18 -11.50 -12.63
CA ILE A 530 -2.85 -10.79 -13.87
C ILE A 530 -2.99 -11.72 -15.08
N GLY A 531 -3.46 -11.17 -16.21
CA GLY A 531 -3.72 -11.90 -17.46
C GLY A 531 -5.16 -11.70 -17.96
N PRO A 532 -5.69 -12.55 -18.87
CA PRO A 532 -5.15 -13.85 -19.24
C PRO A 532 -4.21 -13.85 -20.47
N GLY A 533 -3.89 -12.70 -21.06
CA GLY A 533 -2.89 -12.60 -22.13
C GLY A 533 -1.56 -12.08 -21.61
N PHE A 534 -0.45 -12.45 -22.25
CA PHE A 534 0.87 -11.86 -21.97
C PHE A 534 1.78 -11.82 -23.21
N ALA A 535 2.68 -10.83 -23.24
CA ALA A 535 3.76 -10.72 -24.21
C ALA A 535 4.97 -9.99 -23.60
N GLY A 536 6.18 -10.31 -24.06
CA GLY A 536 7.39 -9.71 -23.49
C GLY A 536 8.68 -10.06 -24.19
N VAL A 537 9.77 -9.57 -23.62
CA VAL A 537 11.15 -9.84 -24.04
C VAL A 537 11.86 -10.67 -22.98
N LEU A 538 12.80 -11.50 -23.43
CA LEU A 538 13.62 -12.31 -22.54
C LEU A 538 15.10 -12.09 -22.80
N PHE A 539 15.89 -12.22 -21.76
CA PHE A 539 17.34 -12.23 -21.82
C PHE A 539 17.92 -13.20 -20.80
N GLY A 540 19.10 -13.73 -21.05
CA GLY A 540 19.69 -14.74 -20.19
C GLY A 540 20.95 -15.37 -20.74
N PHE A 541 21.25 -16.57 -20.26
CA PHE A 541 22.39 -17.37 -20.69
C PHE A 541 22.05 -18.86 -20.73
N HIS A 542 22.82 -19.58 -21.52
CA HIS A 542 22.86 -21.03 -21.57
C HIS A 542 24.33 -21.48 -21.46
N TYR A 543 24.63 -22.38 -20.52
CA TYR A 543 25.98 -22.84 -20.21
C TYR A 543 26.11 -24.36 -20.32
N GLN A 544 26.76 -24.81 -21.39
CA GLN A 544 26.93 -26.22 -21.73
C GLN A 544 27.98 -26.88 -20.84
N LEU A 545 27.54 -27.64 -19.83
CA LEU A 545 28.43 -28.39 -18.94
C LEU A 545 29.01 -29.61 -19.65
N HIS A 546 28.14 -30.40 -20.30
CA HIS A 546 28.43 -31.65 -21.03
C HIS A 546 27.63 -31.71 -22.34
N LYS A 547 27.94 -32.62 -23.27
CA LYS A 547 27.28 -32.71 -24.60
C LYS A 547 25.73 -32.78 -24.53
N TYR A 548 25.20 -33.40 -23.48
CA TYR A 548 23.76 -33.63 -23.27
C TYR A 548 23.16 -32.85 -22.10
N PHE A 549 23.97 -32.03 -21.40
CA PHE A 549 23.55 -31.34 -20.18
C PHE A 549 24.12 -29.92 -20.10
N ALA A 550 23.24 -28.97 -19.83
CA ALA A 550 23.56 -27.57 -19.65
C ALA A 550 22.77 -27.00 -18.45
N VAL A 551 23.11 -25.78 -18.06
CA VAL A 551 22.33 -24.96 -17.11
C VAL A 551 21.96 -23.67 -17.82
N TYR A 552 20.75 -23.16 -17.57
CA TYR A 552 20.31 -21.87 -18.07
C TYR A 552 19.88 -20.95 -16.94
N GLY A 553 19.95 -19.65 -17.22
CA GLY A 553 19.29 -18.59 -16.44
C GLY A 553 18.62 -17.62 -17.39
N GLU A 554 17.39 -17.22 -17.10
CA GLU A 554 16.56 -16.39 -17.97
C GLU A 554 15.70 -15.43 -17.15
N ALA A 555 15.75 -14.15 -17.48
CA ALA A 555 14.79 -13.15 -17.03
C ALA A 555 13.78 -12.89 -18.16
N ASN A 556 12.50 -13.07 -17.85
CA ASN A 556 11.37 -12.80 -18.74
C ASN A 556 10.67 -11.53 -18.26
N VAL A 557 10.73 -10.45 -19.05
CA VAL A 557 10.08 -9.17 -18.77
C VAL A 557 8.89 -9.02 -19.72
N GLY A 558 7.66 -9.07 -19.20
CA GLY A 558 6.46 -9.03 -20.03
C GLY A 558 5.26 -8.35 -19.38
N GLY A 559 4.48 -7.66 -20.20
CA GLY A 559 3.19 -7.10 -19.84
C GLY A 559 2.09 -8.15 -19.93
N TRP A 560 1.12 -8.05 -19.04
CA TRP A 560 -0.07 -8.90 -18.97
C TRP A 560 -1.32 -8.05 -19.28
N PHE A 561 -2.30 -8.64 -19.96
CA PHE A 561 -3.46 -7.93 -20.51
C PHE A 561 -4.75 -8.77 -20.41
N PRO A 562 -5.95 -8.17 -20.30
CA PRO A 562 -6.31 -6.77 -20.60
C PRO A 562 -5.93 -5.73 -19.53
N ASP A 563 -5.46 -6.13 -18.35
CA ASP A 563 -5.06 -5.23 -17.26
C ASP A 563 -3.73 -4.50 -17.57
N VAL A 564 -3.79 -3.56 -18.52
CA VAL A 564 -2.65 -2.92 -19.22
C VAL A 564 -1.62 -2.19 -18.35
N GLY A 565 -1.80 -2.10 -17.02
CA GLY A 565 -0.78 -1.65 -16.06
C GLY A 565 0.08 -2.79 -15.46
N SER A 566 -0.22 -4.06 -15.74
CA SER A 566 0.44 -5.20 -15.09
C SER A 566 1.72 -5.65 -15.79
N LEU A 567 2.87 -5.38 -15.16
CA LEU A 567 4.19 -5.87 -15.57
C LEU A 567 4.61 -7.07 -14.72
N LEU A 568 5.24 -8.10 -15.30
CA LEU A 568 5.92 -9.18 -14.57
C LEU A 568 7.35 -9.39 -15.08
N ILE A 569 8.26 -9.57 -14.12
CA ILE A 569 9.66 -9.95 -14.31
C ILE A 569 9.85 -11.32 -13.63
N ASP A 570 9.88 -12.40 -14.41
CA ASP A 570 10.15 -13.76 -13.92
C ASP A 570 11.62 -14.15 -14.14
N VAL A 571 12.36 -14.40 -13.06
CA VAL A 571 13.72 -14.95 -13.08
C VAL A 571 13.65 -16.47 -12.93
N ASN A 572 14.15 -17.19 -13.93
CA ASN A 572 14.14 -18.64 -14.02
C ASN A 572 15.57 -19.17 -14.09
N VAL A 573 15.87 -20.23 -13.34
CA VAL A 573 17.12 -20.98 -13.45
C VAL A 573 16.83 -22.47 -13.48
N GLY A 574 17.65 -23.26 -14.18
CA GLY A 574 17.43 -24.71 -14.20
C GLY A 574 18.38 -25.52 -15.06
N PRO A 575 18.29 -26.85 -14.99
CA PRO A 575 18.94 -27.76 -15.92
C PRO A 575 18.30 -27.70 -17.31
N VAL A 576 19.12 -28.01 -18.31
CA VAL A 576 18.70 -28.23 -19.70
C VAL A 576 19.25 -29.56 -20.20
N ILE A 577 18.37 -30.40 -20.73
CA ILE A 577 18.73 -31.61 -21.48
C ILE A 577 18.83 -31.22 -22.95
N THR A 578 19.94 -31.58 -23.59
CA THR A 578 20.28 -31.18 -24.97
C THR A 578 20.45 -32.41 -25.86
N PHE A 579 20.02 -32.31 -27.13
CA PHE A 579 19.96 -33.43 -28.08
C PHE A 579 20.67 -33.12 -29.42
#